data_AF-A0A956BQR3-F1
#
_entry.id   AF-A0A956BQR3-F1
#
_cell.length_a   1.000
_cell.length_b   1.000
_cell.length_c   1.000
_cell.angle_alpha   90.00
_cell.angle_beta   90.00
_cell.angle_gamma   90.00
#
_symmetry.space_group_name_H-M   'P 1'
#
loop_
_entity.id
_entity.type
_entity.pdbx_description
1 polymer ?
#
loop_
_entity_poly.entity_id
_entity_poly.type
_entity_poly.pdbx_seq_one_letter_code
_entity_poly.pdbx_strand_id
1 'polypeptide(L)'
;LEHFLDFRYQVVVKRLEHFLDFRYQVVVKRLEHELRELMARIHILEGFEKVFDHLDEAIAIIRASDDKKDAGERLIARFDLSEIQAEAILETRLHKLARMEILAIREELAEKRAEAARIQALLDSPRKLWALIKRELTAIADAYQDARRTTIGEPVPEVTFDPEAYIVDEPCTLIVTRD
;
A
#
# COMPACT_ATOMS: atom_id res chain seq x y z
N LEU A 1 -39.05 -3.49 -17.34
CA LEU A 1 -38.67 -3.68 -15.92
C LEU A 1 -37.35 -4.43 -15.78
N GLU A 2 -37.17 -5.60 -16.41
CA GLU A 2 -35.88 -6.32 -16.43
C GLU A 2 -34.71 -5.49 -16.98
N HIS A 3 -34.92 -4.80 -18.11
CA HIS A 3 -33.92 -3.93 -18.73
C HIS A 3 -33.45 -2.76 -17.85
N PHE A 4 -34.28 -2.33 -16.88
CA PHE A 4 -33.99 -1.21 -15.97
C PHE A 4 -33.28 -1.69 -14.68
N LEU A 5 -33.63 -2.89 -14.20
CA LEU A 5 -32.93 -3.59 -13.14
C LEU A 5 -31.52 -3.99 -13.57
N ASP A 6 -31.36 -4.45 -14.82
CA ASP A 6 -30.08 -4.80 -15.41
C ASP A 6 -29.16 -3.57 -15.55
N PHE A 7 -29.71 -2.41 -15.95
CA PHE A 7 -28.96 -1.16 -16.02
C PHE A 7 -28.50 -0.67 -14.63
N ARG A 8 -29.36 -0.74 -13.62
CA ARG A 8 -28.99 -0.36 -12.23
C ARG A 8 -27.95 -1.30 -11.62
N TYR A 9 -28.05 -2.60 -11.90
CA TYR A 9 -27.07 -3.59 -11.46
C TYR A 9 -25.69 -3.31 -12.06
N GLN A 10 -25.62 -3.02 -13.35
CA GLN A 10 -24.37 -2.64 -14.02
C GLN A 10 -23.71 -1.38 -13.41
N VAL A 11 -24.48 -0.40 -12.95
CA VAL A 11 -23.92 0.82 -12.35
C VAL A 11 -23.22 0.54 -11.02
N VAL A 12 -23.79 -0.32 -10.16
CA VAL A 12 -23.18 -0.65 -8.87
C VAL A 12 -21.93 -1.50 -9.07
N VAL A 13 -22.00 -2.51 -9.94
CA VAL A 13 -20.85 -3.37 -10.26
C VAL A 13 -19.68 -2.55 -10.79
N LYS A 14 -19.91 -1.66 -11.77
CA LYS A 14 -18.86 -0.79 -12.32
C LYS A 14 -18.20 0.11 -11.28
N ARG A 15 -18.95 0.63 -10.31
CA ARG A 15 -18.39 1.45 -9.23
C ARG A 15 -17.46 0.64 -8.33
N LEU A 16 -17.84 -0.60 -8.02
CA LEU A 16 -17.01 -1.50 -7.22
C LEU A 16 -15.77 -1.94 -7.99
N GLU A 17 -15.88 -2.20 -9.29
CA GLU A 17 -14.73 -2.47 -10.16
C GLU A 17 -13.72 -1.33 -10.13
N HIS A 18 -14.16 -0.08 -10.37
CA HIS A 18 -13.27 1.09 -10.30
C HIS A 18 -12.62 1.27 -8.92
N PHE A 19 -13.36 0.99 -7.84
CA PHE A 19 -12.80 1.02 -6.49
C PHE A 19 -11.69 -0.03 -6.32
N LEU A 20 -11.93 -1.26 -6.79
CA LEU A 20 -10.95 -2.34 -6.72
C LEU A 20 -9.72 -2.06 -7.59
N ASP A 21 -9.90 -1.49 -8.79
CA ASP A 21 -8.80 -1.08 -9.67
C ASP A 21 -7.92 -0.03 -9.00
N PHE A 22 -8.55 0.99 -8.41
CA PHE A 22 -7.82 2.02 -7.67
C PHE A 22 -7.07 1.42 -6.48
N ARG A 23 -7.71 0.53 -5.70
CA ARG A 23 -7.06 -0.16 -4.58
C ARG A 23 -5.87 -1.00 -5.04
N TYR A 24 -5.99 -1.70 -6.16
CA TYR A 24 -4.90 -2.45 -6.76
C TYR A 24 -3.71 -1.54 -7.07
N GLN A 25 -3.95 -0.44 -7.79
CA GLN A 25 -2.89 0.50 -8.17
C GLN A 25 -2.19 1.13 -6.95
N VAL A 26 -2.95 1.50 -5.92
CA VAL A 26 -2.38 2.06 -4.68
C VAL A 26 -1.52 1.03 -3.96
N VAL A 27 -1.98 -0.23 -3.86
CA VAL A 27 -1.24 -1.30 -3.19
C VAL A 27 0.05 -1.63 -3.96
N VAL A 28 0.02 -1.66 -5.29
CA VAL A 28 1.24 -1.81 -6.12
C VAL A 28 2.23 -0.69 -5.81
N LYS A 29 1.81 0.58 -5.91
CA LYS A 29 2.69 1.73 -5.65
C LYS A 29 3.29 1.71 -4.25
N ARG A 30 2.51 1.31 -3.25
CA ARG A 30 2.96 1.16 -1.86
C ARG A 30 4.05 0.08 -1.77
N LEU A 31 3.81 -1.11 -2.30
CA LEU A 31 4.77 -2.22 -2.27
C LEU A 31 6.04 -1.92 -3.07
N GLU A 32 5.94 -1.26 -4.23
CA GLU A 32 7.10 -0.83 -5.00
C GLU A 32 7.94 0.20 -4.25
N HIS A 33 7.29 1.12 -3.51
CA HIS A 33 7.99 2.08 -2.68
C HIS A 33 8.73 1.39 -1.53
N GLU A 34 8.05 0.51 -0.79
CA GLU A 34 8.66 -0.30 0.28
C GLU A 34 9.83 -1.13 -0.25
N LEU A 35 9.67 -1.77 -1.41
CA LEU A 35 10.72 -2.55 -2.05
C LEU A 35 11.93 -1.69 -2.42
N ARG A 36 11.73 -0.50 -2.98
CA ARG A 36 12.85 0.43 -3.30
C ARG A 36 13.64 0.82 -2.05
N GLU A 37 12.96 1.11 -0.94
CA GLU A 37 13.62 1.45 0.32
C GLU A 37 14.41 0.26 0.87
N LEU A 38 13.83 -0.94 0.83
CA LEU A 38 14.52 -2.17 1.22
C LEU A 38 15.74 -2.43 0.36
N MET A 39 15.64 -2.31 -0.96
CA MET A 39 16.75 -2.50 -1.90
C MET A 39 17.88 -1.50 -1.65
N ALA A 40 17.56 -0.23 -1.40
CA ALA A 40 18.57 0.77 -1.06
C ALA A 40 19.31 0.41 0.24
N ARG A 41 18.59 -0.09 1.26
CA ARG A 41 19.20 -0.54 2.51
C ARG A 41 20.05 -1.80 2.31
N ILE A 42 19.53 -2.79 1.60
CA ILE A 42 20.23 -4.04 1.26
C ILE A 42 21.54 -3.71 0.54
N HIS A 43 21.51 -2.82 -0.45
CA HIS A 43 22.70 -2.41 -1.20
C HIS A 43 23.83 -1.93 -0.27
N ILE A 44 23.51 -1.09 0.72
CA ILE A 44 24.52 -0.63 1.69
C ILE A 44 25.03 -1.78 2.56
N LEU A 45 24.12 -2.62 3.07
CA LEU A 45 24.48 -3.77 3.91
C LEU A 45 25.33 -4.81 3.17
N GLU A 46 25.11 -5.00 1.86
CA GLU A 46 25.94 -5.86 1.00
C GLU A 46 27.36 -5.33 0.85
N GLY A 47 27.53 -4.01 0.79
CA GLY A 47 28.86 -3.39 0.81
C GLY A 47 29.59 -3.69 2.11
N PHE A 48 28.89 -3.61 3.24
CA PHE A 48 29.42 -3.97 4.55
C PHE A 48 29.76 -5.46 4.65
N GLU A 49 28.89 -6.35 4.18
CA GLU A 49 29.13 -7.80 4.16
C GLU A 49 30.44 -8.15 3.44
N LYS A 50 30.63 -7.62 2.21
CA LYS A 50 31.87 -7.80 1.44
C LYS A 50 33.13 -7.33 2.19
N VAL A 51 33.05 -6.19 2.86
CA VAL A 51 34.18 -5.60 3.59
C VAL A 51 34.47 -6.37 4.86
N PHE A 52 33.46 -6.82 5.59
CA PHE A 52 33.65 -7.58 6.83
C PHE A 52 34.29 -8.94 6.60
N ASP A 53 34.06 -9.57 5.45
CA ASP A 53 34.73 -10.81 5.05
C ASP A 53 36.25 -10.61 4.85
N HIS A 54 36.68 -9.38 4.57
CA HIS A 54 38.07 -9.01 4.31
C HIS A 54 38.50 -7.76 5.10
N LEU A 55 38.09 -7.68 6.37
CA LEU A 55 38.21 -6.46 7.16
C LEU A 55 39.65 -5.95 7.30
N ASP A 56 40.60 -6.85 7.54
CA ASP A 56 42.01 -6.47 7.71
C ASP A 56 42.59 -5.86 6.42
N GLU A 57 42.19 -6.38 5.26
CA GLU A 57 42.59 -5.86 3.95
C GLU A 57 41.99 -4.48 3.69
N ALA A 58 40.70 -4.30 4.00
CA ALA A 58 40.04 -3.01 3.88
C ALA A 58 40.71 -1.94 4.78
N ILE A 59 41.06 -2.30 6.03
CA ILE A 59 41.79 -1.41 6.93
C ILE A 59 43.18 -1.08 6.39
N ALA A 60 43.89 -2.06 5.81
CA ALA A 60 45.20 -1.83 5.20
C ALA A 60 45.12 -0.86 4.02
N ILE A 61 44.12 -0.99 3.16
CA ILE A 61 43.86 -0.07 2.05
C ILE A 61 43.60 1.34 2.57
N ILE A 62 42.69 1.50 3.55
CA ILE A 62 42.36 2.80 4.13
C ILE A 62 43.61 3.46 4.74
N ARG A 63 44.42 2.70 5.47
CA ARG A 63 45.65 3.21 6.11
C ARG A 63 46.76 3.58 5.13
N ALA A 64 46.77 2.96 3.95
CA ALA A 64 47.75 3.22 2.89
C ALA A 64 47.30 4.31 1.90
N SER A 65 46.11 4.87 2.10
CA SER A 65 45.54 5.91 1.23
C SER A 65 45.91 7.30 1.71
N ASP A 66 46.06 8.24 0.78
CA ASP A 66 46.51 9.60 1.07
C ASP A 66 45.40 10.46 1.68
N ASP A 67 44.15 10.25 1.22
CA ASP A 67 42.97 10.95 1.72
C ASP A 67 41.69 10.09 1.61
N LYS A 68 40.55 10.65 2.05
CA LYS A 68 39.25 9.96 2.03
C LYS A 68 38.82 9.56 0.61
N LYS A 69 39.12 10.39 -0.39
CA LYS A 69 38.72 10.15 -1.77
C LYS A 69 39.54 9.02 -2.38
N ASP A 70 40.86 9.03 -2.18
CA ASP A 70 41.77 7.95 -2.60
C ASP A 70 41.39 6.62 -1.93
N ALA A 71 41.08 6.63 -0.62
CA ALA A 71 40.60 5.43 0.08
C ALA A 71 39.30 4.89 -0.53
N GLY A 72 38.35 5.77 -0.87
CA GLY A 72 37.09 5.42 -1.53
C GLY A 72 37.31 4.76 -2.88
N GLU A 73 38.09 5.39 -3.77
CA GLU A 73 38.40 4.88 -5.11
C GLU A 73 39.08 3.50 -5.05
N ARG A 74 40.02 3.31 -4.11
CA ARG A 74 40.69 2.01 -3.92
C ARG A 74 39.74 0.93 -3.40
N LEU A 75 38.86 1.26 -2.45
CA LEU A 75 37.85 0.32 -1.94
C LEU A 75 36.84 -0.08 -3.02
N ILE A 76 36.38 0.88 -3.82
CA ILE A 76 35.53 0.66 -5.00
C ILE A 76 36.19 -0.33 -5.95
N ALA A 77 37.43 -0.06 -6.34
CA ALA A 77 38.17 -0.90 -7.29
C ALA A 77 38.45 -2.30 -6.73
N ARG A 78 38.75 -2.42 -5.43
CA ARG A 78 39.12 -3.70 -4.82
C ARG A 78 37.93 -4.62 -4.54
N PHE A 79 36.81 -4.07 -4.08
CA PHE A 79 35.66 -4.84 -3.60
C PHE A 79 34.43 -4.74 -4.50
N ASP A 80 34.55 -4.07 -5.65
CA ASP A 80 33.45 -3.82 -6.60
C ASP A 80 32.24 -3.19 -5.87
N LEU A 81 32.53 -2.06 -5.23
CA LEU A 81 31.55 -1.28 -4.47
C LEU A 81 31.07 -0.09 -5.30
N SER A 82 29.83 0.31 -5.10
CA SER A 82 29.35 1.61 -5.54
C SER A 82 29.94 2.74 -4.69
N GLU A 83 29.89 3.97 -5.21
CA GLU A 83 30.29 5.18 -4.48
C GLU A 83 29.56 5.32 -3.14
N ILE A 84 28.24 5.04 -3.11
CA ILE A 84 27.42 5.18 -1.89
C ILE A 84 27.84 4.14 -0.83
N GLN A 85 28.17 2.91 -1.25
CA GLN A 85 28.68 1.89 -0.33
C GLN A 85 30.03 2.30 0.24
N ALA A 86 30.97 2.72 -0.61
CA ALA A 86 32.31 3.12 -0.19
C ALA A 86 32.26 4.29 0.80
N GLU A 87 31.42 5.29 0.53
CA GLU A 87 31.19 6.41 1.45
C GLU A 87 30.65 5.93 2.80
N ALA A 88 29.63 5.07 2.80
CA ALA A 88 29.06 4.50 4.03
C ALA A 88 30.09 3.72 4.86
N ILE A 89 31.00 2.99 4.20
CA ILE A 89 32.10 2.27 4.85
C ILE A 89 33.09 3.24 5.49
N LEU A 90 33.50 4.29 4.76
CA LEU A 90 34.44 5.29 5.26
C LEU A 90 33.87 6.12 6.42
N GLU A 91 32.55 6.29 6.50
CA GLU A 91 31.87 6.98 7.61
C GLU A 91 31.64 6.08 8.84
N THR A 92 32.03 4.80 8.77
CA THR A 92 31.80 3.85 9.85
C THR A 92 32.69 4.13 11.05
N ARG A 93 32.08 4.12 12.24
CA ARG A 93 32.79 4.31 13.51
C ARG A 93 33.45 3.01 13.97
N LEU A 94 34.65 3.07 14.54
CA LEU A 94 35.43 1.89 14.93
C LEU A 94 34.68 0.89 15.83
N HIS A 95 33.79 1.35 16.72
CA HIS A 95 33.01 0.44 17.58
C HIS A 95 32.05 -0.47 16.78
N LYS A 96 31.66 -0.09 15.57
CA LYS A 96 30.82 -0.89 14.66
C LYS A 96 31.55 -2.10 14.07
N LEU A 97 32.88 -2.18 14.25
CA LEU A 97 33.70 -3.33 13.84
C LEU A 97 33.70 -4.45 14.89
N ALA A 98 33.02 -4.26 16.04
CA ALA A 98 32.88 -5.31 17.03
C ALA A 98 32.11 -6.51 16.46
N ARG A 99 32.48 -7.73 16.87
CA ARG A 99 31.87 -8.97 16.36
C ARG A 99 30.34 -8.98 16.44
N MET A 100 29.77 -8.47 17.53
CA MET A 100 28.31 -8.40 17.72
C MET A 100 27.65 -7.43 16.74
N GLU A 101 28.29 -6.30 16.45
CA GLU A 101 27.76 -5.30 15.50
C GLU A 101 27.81 -5.84 14.06
N ILE A 102 28.88 -6.55 13.69
CA ILE A 102 29.00 -7.24 12.41
C ILE A 102 27.91 -8.30 12.26
N LEU A 103 27.68 -9.10 13.31
CA LEU A 103 26.61 -10.11 13.31
C LEU A 103 25.24 -9.46 13.13
N ALA A 104 24.95 -8.39 13.86
CA ALA A 104 23.70 -7.66 13.75
C ALA A 104 23.46 -7.10 12.33
N ILE A 105 24.51 -6.61 11.66
CA ILE A 105 24.42 -6.16 10.26
C ILE A 105 24.09 -7.32 9.31
N ARG A 106 24.69 -8.50 9.52
CA ARG A 106 24.40 -9.69 8.71
C ARG A 106 22.97 -10.21 8.93
N GLU A 107 22.51 -10.20 10.18
CA GLU A 107 21.12 -10.54 10.52
C GLU A 107 20.15 -9.55 9.87
N GLU A 108 20.42 -8.24 9.98
CA GLU A 108 19.62 -7.21 9.32
C GLU A 108 19.57 -7.45 7.80
N LEU A 109 20.70 -7.74 7.16
CA LEU A 109 20.76 -8.03 5.73
C LEU A 109 19.90 -9.23 5.35
N ALA A 110 19.97 -10.32 6.13
CA ALA A 110 19.17 -11.51 5.90
C ALA A 110 17.66 -11.24 6.02
N GLU A 111 17.25 -10.50 7.06
CA GLU A 111 15.86 -10.09 7.25
C GLU A 111 15.36 -9.21 6.10
N LYS A 112 16.14 -8.20 5.70
CA LYS A 112 15.76 -7.30 4.60
C LYS A 112 15.67 -8.04 3.27
N ARG A 113 16.60 -8.96 2.97
CA ARG A 113 16.53 -9.83 1.78
C ARG A 113 15.26 -10.69 1.78
N ALA A 114 14.93 -11.30 2.92
CA ALA A 114 13.71 -12.11 3.03
C ALA A 114 12.44 -11.27 2.82
N GLU A 115 12.39 -10.07 3.38
CA GLU A 115 11.26 -9.16 3.23
C GLU A 115 11.14 -8.63 1.80
N ALA A 116 12.25 -8.24 1.16
CA ALA A 116 12.27 -7.82 -0.24
C ALA A 116 11.78 -8.96 -1.16
N ALA A 117 12.23 -10.19 -0.92
CA ALA A 117 11.78 -11.36 -1.67
C ALA A 117 10.28 -11.63 -1.47
N ARG A 118 9.76 -11.43 -0.25
CA ARG A 118 8.33 -11.54 0.04
C ARG A 118 7.52 -10.51 -0.76
N ILE A 119 7.96 -9.26 -0.78
CA ILE A 119 7.29 -8.17 -1.52
C ILE A 119 7.38 -8.41 -3.03
N GLN A 120 8.55 -8.78 -3.55
CA GLN A 120 8.72 -9.12 -4.97
C GLN A 120 7.76 -10.25 -5.38
N ALA A 121 7.66 -11.31 -4.57
CA ALA A 121 6.75 -12.41 -4.83
C ALA A 121 5.27 -12.00 -4.81
N LEU A 122 4.89 -10.92 -4.11
CA LEU A 122 3.54 -10.34 -4.17
C LEU A 122 3.34 -9.56 -5.47
N LEU A 123 4.31 -8.75 -5.88
CA LEU A 123 4.26 -7.96 -7.11
C LEU A 123 4.26 -8.83 -8.37
N ASP A 124 4.98 -9.95 -8.37
CA ASP A 124 5.07 -10.89 -9.51
C ASP A 124 3.80 -11.72 -9.71
N SER A 125 2.90 -11.76 -8.73
CA SER A 125 1.71 -12.62 -8.76
C SER A 125 0.44 -11.82 -8.49
N PRO A 126 -0.35 -11.49 -9.54
CA PRO A 126 -1.62 -10.81 -9.38
C PRO A 126 -2.56 -11.52 -8.41
N ARG A 127 -2.53 -12.87 -8.38
CA ARG A 127 -3.31 -13.68 -7.45
C ARG A 127 -2.94 -13.42 -5.98
N LYS A 128 -1.63 -13.38 -5.67
CA LYS A 128 -1.18 -13.11 -4.29
C LYS A 128 -1.48 -11.67 -3.89
N LEU A 129 -1.34 -10.74 -4.83
CA LEU A 129 -1.68 -9.33 -4.61
C LEU A 129 -3.17 -9.14 -4.31
N TRP A 130 -4.06 -9.79 -5.07
CA TRP A 130 -5.50 -9.79 -4.77
C TRP A 130 -5.84 -10.46 -3.43
N ALA A 131 -5.12 -11.51 -3.04
CA ALA A 131 -5.27 -12.12 -1.72
C ALA A 131 -4.88 -11.15 -0.59
N LEU A 132 -3.81 -10.37 -0.77
CA LEU A 132 -3.41 -9.31 0.15
C LEU A 132 -4.49 -8.22 0.24
N ILE A 133 -4.96 -7.71 -0.90
CA ILE A 133 -6.01 -6.69 -0.96
C ILE A 133 -7.27 -7.16 -0.24
N LYS A 134 -7.69 -8.41 -0.49
CA LYS A 134 -8.84 -9.01 0.19
C LYS A 134 -8.63 -9.03 1.70
N ARG A 135 -7.47 -9.50 2.17
CA ARG A 135 -7.14 -9.54 3.61
C ARG A 135 -7.21 -8.15 4.24
N GLU A 136 -6.66 -7.13 3.58
CA GLU A 136 -6.72 -5.74 4.07
C GLU A 136 -8.14 -5.20 4.13
N LEU A 137 -8.95 -5.43 3.08
CA LEU A 137 -10.34 -4.98 3.05
C LEU A 137 -11.19 -5.69 4.12
N THR A 138 -10.97 -6.99 4.34
CA THR A 138 -11.65 -7.74 5.41
C THR A 138 -11.24 -7.21 6.78
N ALA A 139 -9.96 -6.95 7.03
CA ALA A 139 -9.52 -6.36 8.30
C ALA A 139 -10.14 -4.98 8.56
N ILE A 140 -10.31 -4.15 7.53
CA ILE A 140 -11.03 -2.87 7.64
C ILE A 140 -12.51 -3.11 7.95
N ALA A 141 -13.15 -4.05 7.24
CA ALA A 141 -14.55 -4.38 7.49
C ALA A 141 -14.76 -4.86 8.94
N ASP A 142 -13.87 -5.69 9.46
CA ASP A 142 -13.93 -6.22 10.83
C ASP A 142 -13.68 -5.10 11.88
N ALA A 143 -12.75 -4.19 11.61
CA ALA A 143 -12.41 -3.09 12.51
C ALA A 143 -13.50 -2.02 12.59
N TYR A 144 -14.26 -1.80 11.51
CA TYR A 144 -15.27 -0.75 11.39
C TYR A 144 -16.69 -1.29 11.20
N GLN A 145 -16.95 -2.54 11.61
CA GLN A 145 -18.28 -3.13 11.51
C GLN A 145 -19.29 -2.43 12.44
N ASP A 146 -20.50 -2.21 11.94
CA ASP A 146 -21.63 -1.72 12.73
C ASP A 146 -22.92 -2.49 12.41
N ALA A 147 -23.85 -2.49 13.36
CA ALA A 147 -25.15 -3.13 13.16
C ALA A 147 -25.98 -2.28 12.18
N ARG A 148 -26.62 -2.95 11.21
CA ARG A 148 -27.47 -2.28 10.23
C ARG A 148 -28.60 -1.53 10.93
N ARG A 149 -28.72 -0.23 10.66
CA ARG A 149 -29.73 0.65 11.28
C ARG A 149 -31.11 0.60 10.60
N THR A 150 -31.18 0.13 9.36
CA THR A 150 -32.40 0.08 8.55
C THR A 150 -32.80 -1.36 8.23
N THR A 151 -34.10 -1.63 8.14
CA THR A 151 -34.63 -2.89 7.63
C THR A 151 -35.02 -2.73 6.16
N ILE A 152 -35.06 -3.85 5.43
CA ILE A 152 -35.63 -3.86 4.07
C ILE A 152 -37.14 -4.02 4.24
N GLY A 153 -37.89 -2.96 3.96
CA GLY A 153 -39.35 -2.97 3.99
C GLY A 153 -39.96 -3.47 2.68
N GLU A 154 -41.25 -3.76 2.71
CA GLU A 154 -42.04 -4.00 1.50
C GLU A 154 -42.17 -2.72 0.67
N PRO A 155 -42.40 -2.82 -0.65
CA PRO A 155 -42.67 -1.66 -1.48
C PRO A 155 -43.85 -0.88 -0.89
N VAL A 156 -43.65 0.40 -0.61
CA VAL A 156 -44.75 1.27 -0.18
C VAL A 156 -45.75 1.32 -1.34
N PRO A 157 -47.03 1.00 -1.13
CA PRO A 157 -48.03 1.13 -2.18
C PRO A 157 -48.01 2.56 -2.69
N GLU A 158 -48.08 2.71 -4.01
CA GLU A 158 -48.10 4.02 -4.66
C GLU A 158 -49.25 4.83 -4.07
N VAL A 159 -48.95 5.99 -3.48
CA VAL A 159 -49.98 6.87 -2.92
C VAL A 159 -50.77 7.42 -4.10
N THR A 160 -51.90 6.80 -4.42
CA THR A 160 -52.86 7.34 -5.38
C THR A 160 -53.44 8.60 -4.79
N PHE A 161 -53.06 9.76 -5.33
CA PHE A 161 -53.72 11.02 -5.01
C PHE A 161 -55.15 10.94 -5.54
N ASP A 162 -56.11 10.93 -4.63
CA ASP A 162 -57.52 11.18 -4.95
C ASP A 162 -57.80 12.68 -4.77
N PRO A 163 -57.97 13.46 -5.86
CA PRO A 163 -58.27 14.88 -5.78
C PRO A 163 -59.56 15.19 -5.02
N GLU A 164 -60.52 14.26 -5.00
CA GLU A 164 -61.81 14.44 -4.34
C GLU A 164 -61.67 14.42 -2.81
N ALA A 165 -60.69 13.70 -2.27
CA ALA A 165 -60.39 13.65 -0.82
C ALA A 165 -59.87 14.99 -0.25
N TYR A 166 -59.53 15.95 -1.11
CA TYR A 166 -59.09 17.30 -0.72
C TYR A 166 -60.17 18.37 -0.95
N ILE A 167 -61.36 17.99 -1.47
CA ILE A 167 -62.50 18.89 -1.56
C ILE A 167 -63.13 18.97 -0.17
N VAL A 168 -63.03 20.15 0.45
CA VAL A 168 -63.65 20.41 1.75
C VAL A 168 -65.16 20.51 1.54
N ASP A 169 -65.93 19.60 2.15
CA ASP A 169 -67.39 19.63 2.13
C ASP A 169 -67.88 20.74 3.08
N GLU A 170 -68.02 21.95 2.55
CA GLU A 170 -68.61 23.07 3.26
C GLU A 170 -70.10 23.16 2.93
N PRO A 171 -70.99 23.28 3.94
CA PRO A 171 -72.41 23.43 3.69
C PRO A 171 -72.67 24.73 2.93
N CYS A 172 -72.88 24.61 1.62
CA CYS A 172 -73.19 25.74 0.74
C CYS A 172 -74.68 25.74 0.37
N THR A 173 -75.27 26.93 0.32
CA THR A 173 -76.64 27.12 -0.17
C THR A 173 -76.56 27.78 -1.54
N LEU A 174 -76.97 27.05 -2.58
CA LEU A 174 -77.04 27.57 -3.95
C LEU A 174 -78.42 28.18 -4.19
N ILE A 175 -78.46 29.50 -4.42
CA ILE A 175 -79.68 30.21 -4.83
C ILE A 175 -79.53 30.54 -6.31
N VAL A 176 -80.35 29.90 -7.14
CA VAL A 176 -80.39 30.16 -8.58
C VAL A 176 -81.60 31.04 -8.87
N THR A 177 -81.36 32.23 -9.39
CA THR A 177 -82.41 33.13 -9.89
C THR A 177 -82.50 33.05 -11.40
N ARG A 178 -83.72 33.12 -11.93
CA ARG A 178 -84.00 33.22 -13.36
C ARG A 178 -84.25 34.69 -13.66
N ASP A 179 -83.41 35.31 -14.50
CA ASP A 179 -83.81 36.55 -15.18
C ASP A 179 -84.93 36.25 -16.19
#